data_AF-A0A928NJ67-F1
#
_entry.id   AF-A0A928NJ67-F1
#
_cell.length_a   1.000
_cell.length_b   1.000
_cell.length_c   1.000
_cell.angle_alpha   90.00
_cell.angle_beta   90.00
_cell.angle_gamma   90.00
#
_symmetry.space_group_name_H-M   'P 1'
#
loop_
_entity.id
_entity.type
_entity.pdbx_description
1 polymer ?
#
loop_
_entity_poly.entity_id
_entity_poly.type
_entity_poly.pdbx_seq_one_letter_code
_entity_poly.pdbx_strand_id
1 'polypeptide(L)'
;MIAESVVNFLQKCPHIKGGVVSLDFLTSKPENYAVETSPASVILKTYTDGSCLKQFSFVFASRQYFGDEINTENHKFYEDLSNWFKKCTDEKNLPHLDGGKTSQSIETLNGSYVYETATNTARYQVQCRLVYFEK
;
A
#
# COMPACT_ATOMS: atom_id res chain seq x y z
N MET A 1 -0.69 -4.55 14.89
CA MET A 1 -1.78 -3.71 14.33
C MET A 1 -1.92 -3.96 12.82
N ILE A 2 -3.09 -3.82 12.18
CA ILE A 2 -3.24 -4.09 10.72
C ILE A 2 -2.28 -3.23 9.88
N ALA A 3 -2.15 -1.94 10.22
CA ALA A 3 -1.26 -1.04 9.51
C ALA A 3 0.22 -1.48 9.61
N GLU A 4 0.68 -1.94 10.78
CA GLU A 4 2.04 -2.51 10.94
C GLU A 4 2.22 -3.80 10.12
N SER A 5 1.21 -4.67 10.08
CA SER A 5 1.25 -5.87 9.24
C SER A 5 1.42 -5.52 7.76
N VAL A 6 0.74 -4.46 7.29
CA VAL A 6 0.87 -3.95 5.92
C VAL A 6 2.26 -3.36 5.68
N VAL A 7 2.79 -2.56 6.60
CA VAL A 7 4.16 -2.01 6.52
C VAL A 7 5.19 -3.13 6.44
N ASN A 8 5.15 -4.09 7.36
CA ASN A 8 6.07 -5.23 7.40
C ASN A 8 5.98 -6.11 6.15
N PHE A 9 4.79 -6.21 5.56
CA PHE A 9 4.59 -6.91 4.30
C PHE A 9 5.21 -6.14 3.13
N LEU A 10 4.94 -4.84 3.03
CA LEU A 10 5.50 -3.98 1.98
C LEU A 10 7.03 -3.93 2.02
N GLN A 11 7.65 -4.00 3.20
CA GLN A 11 9.11 -4.07 3.34
C GLN A 11 9.74 -5.28 2.60
N LYS A 12 8.96 -6.30 2.25
CA LYS A 12 9.38 -7.48 1.48
C LYS A 12 9.16 -7.34 -0.03
N CYS A 13 8.56 -6.23 -0.48
CA CYS A 13 8.34 -5.97 -1.89
C CYS A 13 9.69 -5.79 -2.61
N PRO A 14 9.99 -6.58 -3.66
CA PRO A 14 11.27 -6.51 -4.35
C PRO A 14 11.48 -5.21 -5.13
N HIS A 15 10.40 -4.46 -5.40
CA HIS A 15 10.45 -3.21 -6.15
C HIS A 15 10.78 -1.99 -5.28
N ILE A 16 10.66 -2.11 -3.94
CA ILE A 16 11.02 -1.02 -3.03
C ILE A 16 12.54 -0.92 -2.95
N LYS A 17 13.09 0.12 -3.56
CA LYS A 17 14.54 0.35 -3.68
C LYS A 17 15.13 0.84 -2.35
N GLY A 18 15.58 -0.07 -1.48
CA GLY A 18 16.43 0.22 -0.31
C GLY A 18 15.85 1.13 0.78
N GLY A 19 14.68 1.73 0.56
CA GLY A 19 14.00 2.61 1.49
C GLY A 19 13.23 1.86 2.57
N VAL A 20 13.10 2.51 3.72
CA VAL A 20 12.25 2.05 4.83
C VAL A 20 10.81 2.46 4.54
N VAL A 21 9.88 1.52 4.69
CA VAL A 21 8.44 1.82 4.69
C VAL A 21 8.06 2.22 6.10
N SER A 22 7.60 3.46 6.27
CA SER A 22 7.16 3.98 7.58
C SER A 22 5.64 4.06 7.67
N LEU A 23 5.09 4.08 8.89
CA LEU A 23 3.66 4.30 9.14
C LEU A 23 3.40 5.78 9.41
N ASP A 24 2.49 6.39 8.64
CA ASP A 24 2.05 7.79 8.79
C ASP A 24 3.20 8.82 8.80
N PHE A 25 4.36 8.46 8.24
CA PHE A 25 5.56 9.30 8.25
C PHE A 25 6.32 9.18 6.93
N LEU A 26 6.26 10.23 6.12
CA LEU A 26 7.04 10.35 4.88
C LEU A 26 8.04 11.49 5.02
N THR A 27 9.34 11.18 4.95
CA THR A 27 10.37 12.22 5.02
C THR A 27 10.43 13.05 3.74
N SER A 28 11.03 14.24 3.82
CA SER A 28 11.31 15.07 2.64
C SER A 28 12.45 14.55 1.77
N LYS A 29 13.18 13.53 2.24
CA LYS A 29 14.28 12.92 1.48
C LYS A 29 13.71 12.02 0.38
N PRO A 30 14.28 12.05 -0.83
CA PRO A 30 13.88 11.13 -1.89
C PRO A 30 14.14 9.67 -1.49
N GLU A 31 13.50 8.74 -2.18
CA GLU A 31 13.59 7.28 -1.99
C GLU A 31 13.05 6.79 -0.63
N ASN A 32 12.09 7.52 -0.06
CA ASN A 32 11.39 7.15 1.17
C ASN A 32 9.93 6.81 0.89
N TYR A 33 9.35 5.93 1.71
CA TYR A 33 8.01 5.37 1.51
C TYR A 33 7.18 5.45 2.79
N ALA A 34 5.87 5.62 2.64
CA ALA A 34 4.94 5.62 3.75
C ALA A 34 3.67 4.84 3.42
N VAL A 35 3.15 4.13 4.42
CA VAL A 35 1.77 3.66 4.48
C VAL A 35 1.01 4.65 5.33
N GLU A 36 -0.02 5.26 4.76
CA GLU A 36 -0.85 6.23 5.46
C GLU A 36 -2.28 5.73 5.50
N THR A 37 -2.91 5.74 6.68
CA THR A 37 -4.31 5.28 6.77
C THR A 37 -5.23 6.20 5.96
N SER A 38 -6.17 5.61 5.23
CA SER A 38 -7.14 6.36 4.43
C SER A 38 -8.56 6.06 4.91
N PRO A 39 -9.44 7.06 5.01
CA PRO A 39 -10.83 6.82 5.39
C PRO A 39 -11.53 5.94 4.35
N ALA A 40 -12.24 4.92 4.82
CA ALA A 40 -13.10 4.05 4.03
C ALA A 40 -14.08 3.30 4.96
N SER A 41 -15.14 2.73 4.39
CA SER A 41 -16.02 1.81 5.12
C SER A 41 -15.24 0.57 5.55
N VAL A 42 -15.14 0.31 6.85
CA VAL A 42 -14.35 -0.83 7.37
C VAL A 42 -15.02 -2.16 7.05
N ILE A 43 -16.33 -2.27 7.17
CA ILE A 43 -17.07 -3.50 6.91
C ILE A 43 -17.53 -3.50 5.45
N LEU A 44 -17.12 -4.53 4.71
CA LEU A 44 -17.61 -4.79 3.35
C LEU A 44 -18.84 -5.69 3.36
N LYS A 45 -18.87 -6.68 4.25
CA LYS A 45 -19.96 -7.63 4.37
C LYS A 45 -20.00 -8.24 5.77
N THR A 46 -21.20 -8.41 6.31
CA THR A 46 -21.46 -9.18 7.53
C THR A 46 -22.16 -10.48 7.14
N TYR A 47 -21.74 -11.59 7.73
CA TYR A 47 -22.34 -12.91 7.54
C TYR A 47 -23.32 -13.23 8.67
N THR A 48 -24.19 -14.22 8.46
CA THR A 48 -25.24 -14.61 9.41
C THR A 48 -24.71 -15.16 10.73
N ASP A 49 -23.46 -15.66 10.76
CA ASP A 49 -22.77 -16.13 11.96
C ASP A 49 -22.07 -15.01 12.75
N GLY A 50 -22.22 -13.75 12.32
CA GLY A 50 -21.59 -12.58 12.93
C GLY A 50 -20.18 -12.27 12.39
N SER A 51 -19.56 -13.19 11.65
CA SER A 51 -18.27 -12.95 11.02
C SER A 51 -18.37 -11.86 9.94
N CYS A 52 -17.24 -11.23 9.63
CA CYS A 52 -17.21 -10.08 8.73
C CYS A 52 -16.09 -10.17 7.70
N LEU A 53 -16.40 -9.76 6.47
CA LEU A 53 -15.40 -9.33 5.50
C LEU A 53 -15.17 -7.84 5.69
N LYS A 54 -13.93 -7.46 6.00
CA LYS A 54 -13.51 -6.08 6.28
C LYS A 54 -12.43 -5.63 5.32
N GLN A 55 -12.23 -4.32 5.24
CA GLN A 55 -11.12 -3.72 4.52
C GLN A 55 -10.32 -2.76 5.40
N PHE A 56 -9.03 -2.71 5.15
CA PHE A 56 -8.14 -1.66 5.59
C PHE A 56 -7.69 -0.86 4.37
N SER A 57 -8.14 0.38 4.27
CA SER A 57 -7.78 1.30 3.19
C SER A 57 -6.58 2.13 3.60
N PHE A 58 -5.63 2.29 2.69
CA PHE A 58 -4.42 3.06 2.93
C PHE A 58 -3.92 3.71 1.64
N VAL A 59 -3.10 4.74 1.79
CA VAL A 59 -2.31 5.32 0.72
C VAL A 59 -0.90 4.79 0.85
N PHE A 60 -0.34 4.29 -0.26
CA PHE A 60 1.09 4.04 -0.34
C PHE A 60 1.75 5.22 -1.05
N ALA A 61 2.52 6.00 -0.30
CA ALA A 61 3.18 7.21 -0.78
C ALA A 61 4.69 7.02 -0.86
N SER A 62 5.31 7.72 -1.79
CA SER A 62 6.76 7.83 -1.86
C SER A 62 7.19 9.24 -2.20
N ARG A 63 8.35 9.66 -1.71
CA ARG A 63 9.01 10.90 -2.14
C ARG A 63 10.12 10.50 -3.11
N GLN A 64 10.06 10.97 -4.35
CA GLN A 64 11.02 10.62 -5.41
C GLN A 64 11.57 11.87 -6.07
N TYR A 65 12.68 11.73 -6.80
CA TYR A 65 13.13 12.79 -7.71
C TYR A 65 12.06 13.08 -8.77
N PHE A 66 12.03 14.33 -9.23
CA PHE A 66 11.01 14.83 -10.16
C PHE A 66 11.65 15.44 -11.39
N GLY A 67 11.22 15.00 -12.57
CA GLY A 67 11.77 15.37 -13.87
C GLY A 67 11.27 14.43 -14.96
N ASP A 68 11.25 14.88 -16.22
CA ASP A 68 10.54 14.19 -17.32
C ASP A 68 10.86 12.68 -17.44
N GLU A 69 12.14 12.33 -17.55
CA GLU A 69 12.58 10.92 -17.62
C GLU A 69 12.29 10.15 -16.32
N ILE A 70 12.52 10.78 -15.16
CA ILE A 70 12.36 10.17 -13.83
C ILE A 70 10.88 9.89 -13.53
N ASN A 71 9.98 10.73 -14.01
CA ASN A 71 8.54 10.57 -13.79
C ASN A 71 8.03 9.26 -14.41
N THR A 72 8.56 8.88 -15.58
CA THR A 72 8.23 7.60 -16.23
C THR A 72 8.68 6.42 -15.36
N GLU A 73 9.89 6.47 -14.81
CA GLU A 73 10.38 5.43 -13.90
C GLU A 73 9.55 5.33 -12.62
N ASN A 74 9.14 6.48 -12.06
CA ASN A 74 8.29 6.53 -10.87
C ASN A 74 6.93 5.87 -11.15
N HIS A 75 6.28 6.17 -12.27
CA HIS A 75 5.01 5.54 -12.63
C HIS A 75 5.17 4.04 -12.85
N LYS A 76 6.23 3.61 -13.56
CA LYS A 76 6.54 2.19 -13.76
C LYS A 76 6.73 1.44 -12.44
N PHE A 77 7.38 2.04 -11.44
CA PHE A 77 7.49 1.46 -10.11
C PHE A 77 6.12 1.15 -9.48
N TYR A 78 5.14 2.04 -9.62
CA TYR A 78 3.79 1.81 -9.09
C TYR A 78 3.02 0.76 -9.89
N GLU A 79 3.24 0.65 -11.19
CA GLU A 79 2.70 -0.46 -12.00
C GLU A 79 3.28 -1.80 -11.54
N ASP A 80 4.60 -1.88 -11.33
CA ASP A 80 5.27 -3.06 -10.80
C ASP A 80 4.75 -3.43 -9.40
N LEU A 81 4.52 -2.44 -8.53
CA LEU A 81 3.91 -2.65 -7.21
C LEU A 81 2.49 -3.22 -7.33
N SER A 82 1.67 -2.69 -8.24
CA SER A 82 0.32 -3.19 -8.50
C SER A 82 0.34 -4.65 -8.97
N ASN A 83 1.22 -4.98 -9.91
CA ASN A 83 1.43 -6.34 -10.39
C ASN A 83 1.91 -7.28 -9.27
N TRP A 84 2.79 -6.80 -8.40
CA TRP A 84 3.25 -7.56 -7.23
C TRP A 84 2.11 -7.84 -6.25
N PHE A 85 1.28 -6.84 -5.93
CA PHE A 85 0.08 -7.03 -5.10
C PHE A 85 -0.89 -8.06 -5.70
N LYS A 86 -1.11 -8.01 -7.01
CA LYS A 86 -1.94 -8.99 -7.70
C LYS A 86 -1.36 -10.40 -7.53
N LYS A 87 -0.05 -10.58 -7.78
CA LYS A 87 0.63 -11.87 -7.61
C LYS A 87 0.53 -12.39 -6.17
N CYS A 88 0.78 -11.54 -5.18
CA CYS A 88 0.65 -11.87 -3.77
C CYS A 88 -0.77 -12.32 -3.40
N THR A 89 -1.79 -11.68 -3.96
CA THR A 89 -3.20 -12.07 -3.79
C THR A 89 -3.50 -13.43 -4.42
N ASP A 90 -3.05 -13.65 -5.66
CA ASP A 90 -3.27 -14.89 -6.41
C ASP A 90 -2.59 -16.08 -5.70
N GLU A 91 -1.36 -15.88 -5.21
CA GLU A 91 -0.55 -16.91 -4.53
C GLU A 91 -0.85 -17.04 -3.02
N LYS A 92 -1.77 -16.21 -2.48
CA LYS A 92 -2.07 -16.11 -1.04
C LYS A 92 -0.87 -15.80 -0.15
N ASN A 93 0.17 -15.19 -0.73
CA ASN A 93 1.30 -14.63 -0.01
C ASN A 93 0.95 -13.19 0.44
N LEU A 94 0.12 -13.10 1.48
CA LEU A 94 -0.49 -11.86 1.97
C LEU A 94 0.03 -11.47 3.36
N PRO A 95 -0.21 -10.23 3.83
CA PRO A 95 0.14 -9.82 5.19
C PRO A 95 -0.41 -10.80 6.23
N HIS A 96 0.42 -11.17 7.21
CA HIS A 96 -0.03 -11.92 8.37
C HIS A 96 -0.75 -10.98 9.35
N LEU A 97 -1.93 -11.40 9.81
CA LEU A 97 -2.77 -10.62 10.73
C LEU A 97 -3.04 -11.43 11.99
N ASP A 98 -2.92 -10.78 13.15
CA ASP A 98 -3.21 -11.38 14.45
C ASP A 98 -4.70 -11.33 14.80
N GLY A 99 -5.09 -12.04 15.86
CA GLY A 99 -6.41 -11.90 16.49
C GLY A 99 -7.56 -12.38 15.61
N GLY A 100 -7.44 -13.61 15.08
CA GLY A 100 -8.50 -14.28 14.32
C GLY A 100 -8.76 -13.69 12.92
N LYS A 101 -7.85 -12.85 12.41
CA LYS A 101 -7.98 -12.19 11.10
C LYS A 101 -7.24 -12.97 10.03
N THR A 102 -7.79 -13.04 8.83
CA THR A 102 -7.16 -13.72 7.69
C THR A 102 -7.23 -12.86 6.44
N SER A 103 -6.08 -12.42 5.93
CA SER A 103 -5.98 -11.66 4.69
C SER A 103 -6.58 -12.44 3.51
N GLN A 104 -7.34 -11.74 2.66
CA GLN A 104 -8.02 -12.30 1.50
C GLN A 104 -7.44 -11.79 0.19
N SER A 105 -7.14 -10.49 0.11
CA SER A 105 -6.49 -9.83 -1.03
C SER A 105 -5.84 -8.51 -0.62
N ILE A 106 -4.83 -8.10 -1.38
CA ILE A 106 -4.24 -6.75 -1.35
C ILE A 106 -4.16 -6.22 -2.77
N GLU A 107 -4.54 -4.95 -2.99
CA GLU A 107 -4.59 -4.36 -4.33
C GLU A 107 -4.44 -2.84 -4.31
N THR A 108 -4.03 -2.28 -5.45
CA THR A 108 -4.14 -0.85 -5.75
C THR A 108 -5.53 -0.57 -6.33
N LEU A 109 -6.19 0.49 -5.87
CA LEU A 109 -7.52 0.89 -6.31
C LEU A 109 -7.51 1.83 -7.53
N ASN A 110 -6.37 2.45 -7.81
CA ASN A 110 -6.16 3.38 -8.90
C ASN A 110 -4.73 3.33 -9.42
N GLY A 111 -4.47 4.07 -10.50
CA GLY A 111 -3.10 4.37 -10.92
C GLY A 111 -2.45 5.39 -9.99
N SER A 112 -1.12 5.41 -9.98
CA SER A 112 -0.37 6.40 -9.20
C SER A 112 -0.47 7.80 -9.79
N TYR A 113 -0.33 8.80 -8.93
CA TYR A 113 -0.36 10.20 -9.31
C TYR A 113 0.58 11.03 -8.45
N VAL A 114 0.99 12.18 -8.98
CA VAL A 114 1.73 13.20 -8.23
C VAL A 114 0.74 13.93 -7.33
N TYR A 115 0.98 13.88 -6.02
CA TYR A 115 0.17 14.60 -5.03
C TYR A 115 0.72 16.00 -4.74
N GLU A 116 2.04 16.11 -4.65
CA GLU A 116 2.73 17.36 -4.33
C GLU A 116 4.12 17.39 -4.96
N THR A 117 4.49 18.53 -5.56
CA THR A 117 5.84 18.78 -6.07
C THR A 117 6.61 19.71 -5.14
N ALA A 118 7.92 19.48 -5.01
CA ALA A 118 8.90 20.38 -4.43
C ALA A 118 9.99 20.70 -5.48
N THR A 119 11.04 21.43 -5.12
CA THR A 119 12.05 21.94 -6.07
C THR A 119 12.60 20.87 -7.02
N ASN A 120 13.03 19.72 -6.50
CA ASN A 120 13.63 18.63 -7.27
C ASN A 120 13.01 17.25 -6.96
N THR A 121 11.92 17.22 -6.19
CA THR A 121 11.27 15.98 -5.75
C THR A 121 9.76 16.11 -5.83
N ALA A 122 9.07 14.98 -5.86
CA ALA A 122 7.62 14.94 -5.82
C ALA A 122 7.16 13.79 -4.94
N ARG A 123 6.03 14.00 -4.28
CA ARG A 123 5.28 12.95 -3.61
C ARG A 123 4.41 12.27 -4.66
N TYR A 124 4.70 11.00 -4.88
CA TYR A 124 3.84 10.11 -5.64
C TYR A 124 3.02 9.29 -4.67
N GLN A 125 1.79 8.95 -5.04
CA GLN A 125 0.98 8.07 -4.21
C GLN A 125 -0.04 7.28 -5.01
N VAL A 126 -0.51 6.20 -4.39
CA VAL A 126 -1.58 5.34 -4.92
C VAL A 126 -2.48 4.93 -3.75
N GLN A 127 -3.78 4.79 -4.01
CA GLN A 127 -4.72 4.27 -3.02
C GLN A 127 -4.74 2.75 -3.09
N CYS A 128 -4.73 2.11 -1.94
CA CYS A 128 -4.65 0.67 -1.79
C CYS A 128 -5.69 0.17 -0.80
N ARG A 129 -6.00 -1.12 -0.86
CA ARG A 129 -6.72 -1.80 0.23
C ARG A 129 -6.19 -3.20 0.49
N LEU A 130 -6.27 -3.60 1.75
CA LEU A 130 -6.18 -4.99 2.19
C LEU A 130 -7.58 -5.43 2.60
N VAL A 131 -8.11 -6.49 1.98
CA VAL A 131 -9.35 -7.15 2.39
C VAL A 131 -8.99 -8.32 3.30
N TYR A 132 -9.71 -8.47 4.41
CA TYR A 132 -9.49 -9.55 5.36
C TYR A 132 -10.81 -10.04 5.96
N PHE A 133 -10.81 -11.30 6.36
CA PHE A 133 -11.89 -11.91 7.12
C PHE A 133 -11.59 -11.81 8.62
N GLU A 134 -12.62 -11.57 9.43
CA GLU A 134 -12.56 -11.59 10.89
C GLU A 134 -13.73 -12.42 11.42
N LYS A 135 -13.40 -13.44 12.23
CA LYS A 135 -14.38 -14.27 12.93
C LYS A 135 -14.99 -13.56 14.13
#